data_AF-A0A7C3RND7-F1
#
_entry.id   AF-A0A7C3RND7-F1
#
_cell.length_a   1.000
_cell.length_b   1.000
_cell.length_c   1.000
_cell.angle_alpha   90.00
_cell.angle_beta   90.00
_cell.angle_gamma   90.00
#
_symmetry.space_group_name_H-M   'P 1'
#
loop_
_entity.id
_entity.type
_entity.pdbx_description
1 polymer ?
#
loop_
_entity_poly.entity_id
_entity_poly.type
_entity_poly.pdbx_seq_one_letter_code
_entity_poly.pdbx_strand_id
1 'polypeptide(L)'
;MRSNLQEKLEKRVISILKSEGRISLSSLLKKVRAKGEKGSRKAMRRDVKKILLKLRAEGVVDFDRKGISISEKERVLKGKFFGTKSGSGFVSLKNGEEIYIPQKFSGEAMHGDSVEIVVEKDRNGEKRGRVLRVVKKDKIEVIGYLQKTRTGLKLNPIDRRIPPVFIDSVPFNFNYDPNIPARVLLKDDRSGEFIAYENFGSYVDLIIEEFGLRREFPESVIKESSELSFDESQLKNRVDLRKENIITIDNDTAKDFDDAVSVSMLKNGNFLLGVHIADVSHYV
;
A
#
# COMPACT_ATOMS: atom_id res chain seq x y z
N MET A 1 -13.66 -28.24 -27.36
CA MET A 1 -14.96 -27.77 -26.80
C MET A 1 -15.26 -28.27 -25.39
N ARG A 2 -15.04 -29.56 -25.02
CA ARG A 2 -15.38 -30.08 -23.67
C ARG A 2 -14.52 -29.53 -22.52
N SER A 3 -13.25 -29.16 -22.72
CA SER A 3 -12.38 -28.66 -21.64
C SER A 3 -12.81 -27.29 -21.07
N ASN A 4 -13.26 -26.39 -21.94
CA ASN A 4 -13.66 -25.02 -21.56
C ASN A 4 -14.95 -24.99 -20.71
N LEU A 5 -15.87 -25.95 -20.93
CA LEU A 5 -17.09 -26.07 -20.12
C LEU A 5 -16.79 -26.57 -18.71
N GLN A 6 -15.83 -27.49 -18.59
CA GLN A 6 -15.46 -28.14 -17.34
C GLN A 6 -14.68 -27.19 -16.41
N GLU A 7 -13.76 -26.39 -16.96
CA GLU A 7 -13.10 -25.30 -16.23
C GLU A 7 -14.08 -24.25 -15.73
N LYS A 8 -15.09 -23.90 -16.54
CA LYS A 8 -16.12 -22.92 -16.15
C LYS A 8 -16.98 -23.43 -14.99
N LEU A 9 -17.29 -24.73 -14.97
CA LEU A 9 -17.98 -25.38 -13.86
C LEU A 9 -17.10 -25.44 -12.59
N GLU A 10 -15.83 -25.77 -12.74
CA GLU A 10 -14.86 -25.83 -11.64
C GLU A 10 -14.70 -24.47 -10.94
N LYS A 11 -14.41 -23.40 -11.70
CA LYS A 11 -14.33 -22.02 -11.18
C LYS A 11 -15.60 -21.61 -10.42
N ARG A 12 -16.74 -22.10 -10.87
CA ARG A 12 -18.05 -21.77 -10.29
C ARG A 12 -18.34 -22.54 -9.00
N VAL A 13 -17.95 -23.82 -8.92
CA VAL A 13 -17.98 -24.60 -7.67
C VAL A 13 -17.11 -23.92 -6.63
N ILE A 14 -15.88 -23.54 -6.99
CA ILE A 14 -14.95 -22.82 -6.09
C ILE A 14 -15.56 -21.49 -5.63
N SER A 15 -16.12 -20.68 -6.55
CA SER A 15 -16.75 -19.40 -6.20
C SER A 15 -17.89 -19.55 -5.18
N ILE A 16 -18.75 -20.57 -5.32
CA ILE A 16 -19.85 -20.82 -4.38
C ILE A 16 -19.31 -21.26 -3.01
N LEU A 17 -18.29 -22.12 -2.97
CA LEU A 17 -17.67 -22.55 -1.72
C LEU A 17 -16.90 -21.40 -1.02
N LYS A 18 -16.34 -20.45 -1.78
CA LYS A 18 -15.74 -19.20 -1.23
C LYS A 18 -16.79 -18.32 -0.57
N SER A 19 -17.99 -18.20 -1.14
CA SER A 19 -19.04 -17.30 -0.62
C SER A 19 -19.86 -17.87 0.54
N GLU A 20 -20.16 -19.18 0.52
CA GLU A 20 -21.10 -19.81 1.45
C GLU A 20 -20.44 -20.41 2.69
N GLY A 21 -19.13 -20.63 2.66
CA GLY A 21 -18.47 -21.34 3.73
C GLY A 21 -18.60 -22.87 3.56
N ARG A 22 -19.20 -23.53 4.56
CA ARG A 22 -19.41 -24.99 4.57
C ARG A 22 -20.83 -25.30 4.11
N ILE A 23 -20.98 -26.18 3.12
CA ILE A 23 -22.28 -26.45 2.49
C ILE A 23 -22.47 -27.94 2.17
N SER A 24 -23.70 -28.42 2.22
CA SER A 24 -24.04 -29.78 1.81
C SER A 24 -23.97 -29.95 0.28
N LEU A 25 -23.74 -31.19 -0.19
CA LEU A 25 -23.72 -31.49 -1.63
C LEU A 25 -25.06 -31.14 -2.30
N SER A 26 -26.19 -31.33 -1.61
CA SER A 26 -27.53 -30.99 -2.14
C SER A 26 -27.69 -29.49 -2.36
N SER A 27 -27.27 -28.67 -1.39
CA SER A 27 -27.34 -27.21 -1.47
C SER A 27 -26.35 -26.64 -2.50
N LEU A 28 -25.15 -27.21 -2.60
CA LEU A 28 -24.18 -26.86 -3.64
C LEU A 28 -24.76 -27.09 -5.05
N LEU A 29 -25.35 -28.27 -5.30
CA LEU A 29 -25.98 -28.59 -6.58
C LEU A 29 -27.15 -27.63 -6.91
N LYS A 30 -27.93 -27.21 -5.91
CA LYS A 30 -29.02 -26.25 -6.09
C LYS A 30 -28.49 -24.88 -6.55
N LYS A 31 -27.43 -24.37 -5.91
CA LYS A 31 -26.82 -23.07 -6.25
C LYS A 31 -26.06 -23.11 -7.59
N VAL A 32 -25.38 -24.21 -7.89
CA VAL A 32 -24.74 -24.41 -9.20
C VAL A 32 -25.79 -24.33 -10.33
N ARG A 33 -26.96 -24.96 -10.14
CA ARG A 33 -28.07 -24.92 -11.11
C ARG A 33 -28.68 -23.52 -11.27
N ALA A 34 -28.88 -22.81 -10.16
CA ALA A 34 -29.49 -21.48 -10.16
C ALA A 34 -28.71 -20.45 -11.00
N LYS A 35 -27.39 -20.60 -11.13
CA LYS A 35 -26.57 -19.70 -11.96
C LYS A 35 -26.56 -20.05 -13.47
N GLY A 36 -27.42 -20.96 -13.95
CA GLY A 36 -27.61 -21.21 -15.40
C GLY A 36 -26.94 -22.43 -16.02
N GLU A 37 -26.78 -23.55 -15.30
CA GLU A 37 -26.32 -24.80 -15.93
C GLU A 37 -27.51 -25.61 -16.47
N LYS A 38 -27.60 -25.81 -17.79
CA LYS A 38 -28.65 -26.58 -18.47
C LYS A 38 -28.17 -28.01 -18.73
N GLY A 39 -28.83 -29.00 -18.13
CA GLY A 39 -28.50 -30.42 -18.34
C GLY A 39 -29.27 -31.36 -17.39
N SER A 40 -29.17 -32.67 -17.64
CA SER A 40 -29.79 -33.70 -16.80
C SER A 40 -29.21 -33.67 -15.37
N ARG A 41 -30.10 -33.71 -14.37
CA ARG A 41 -29.74 -33.68 -12.93
C ARG A 41 -28.73 -34.77 -12.54
N LYS A 42 -28.78 -35.90 -13.24
CA LYS A 42 -27.89 -37.06 -13.03
C LYS A 42 -26.48 -36.82 -13.58
N ALA A 43 -26.36 -36.16 -14.73
CA ALA A 43 -25.09 -35.80 -15.35
C ALA A 43 -24.34 -34.74 -14.53
N MET A 44 -25.01 -33.63 -14.20
CA MET A 44 -24.43 -32.54 -13.38
C MET A 44 -23.92 -33.03 -12.03
N ARG A 45 -24.68 -33.92 -11.36
CA ARG A 45 -24.25 -34.51 -10.08
C ARG A 45 -22.98 -35.34 -10.24
N ARG A 46 -22.80 -36.04 -11.37
CA ARG A 46 -21.60 -36.81 -11.66
C ARG A 46 -20.40 -35.90 -11.89
N ASP A 47 -20.59 -34.81 -12.64
CA ASP A 47 -19.52 -33.88 -12.99
C ASP A 47 -19.05 -33.06 -11.79
N VAL A 48 -19.97 -32.53 -10.97
CA VAL A 48 -19.64 -31.84 -9.71
C VAL A 48 -18.92 -32.79 -8.75
N LYS A 49 -19.34 -34.06 -8.64
CA LYS A 49 -18.63 -35.04 -7.81
C LYS A 49 -17.19 -35.29 -8.28
N LYS A 50 -16.97 -35.40 -9.60
CA LYS A 50 -15.63 -35.57 -10.16
C LYS A 50 -14.74 -34.36 -9.85
N ILE A 51 -15.27 -33.14 -10.03
CA ILE A 51 -14.56 -31.90 -9.71
C ILE A 51 -14.22 -31.85 -8.23
N LEU A 52 -15.16 -32.15 -7.35
CA LEU A 52 -14.92 -32.16 -5.90
C LEU A 52 -13.82 -33.17 -5.52
N LEU A 53 -13.84 -34.39 -6.06
CA LEU A 53 -12.80 -35.39 -5.80
C LEU A 53 -11.42 -34.93 -6.28
N LYS A 54 -11.35 -34.32 -7.46
CA LYS A 54 -10.13 -33.70 -8.01
C LYS A 54 -9.61 -32.60 -7.07
N LEU A 55 -10.47 -31.63 -6.74
CA LEU A 55 -10.13 -30.51 -5.85
C LEU A 55 -9.72 -30.98 -4.44
N ARG A 56 -10.27 -32.10 -3.95
CA ARG A 56 -9.86 -32.69 -2.67
C ARG A 56 -8.46 -33.30 -2.76
N ALA A 57 -8.17 -34.02 -3.84
CA ALA A 57 -6.83 -34.57 -4.08
C ALA A 57 -5.78 -33.45 -4.21
N GLU A 58 -6.17 -32.31 -4.77
CA GLU A 58 -5.36 -31.09 -4.87
C GLU A 58 -5.30 -30.29 -3.55
N GLY A 59 -6.03 -30.71 -2.50
CA GLY A 59 -6.06 -30.03 -1.20
C GLY A 59 -6.84 -28.70 -1.20
N VAL A 60 -7.62 -28.42 -2.25
CA VAL A 60 -8.39 -27.19 -2.40
C VAL A 60 -9.70 -27.22 -1.61
N VAL A 61 -10.30 -28.40 -1.44
CA VAL A 61 -11.55 -28.60 -0.68
C VAL A 61 -11.42 -29.73 0.33
N ASP A 62 -12.11 -29.57 1.46
CA ASP A 62 -12.23 -30.57 2.51
C ASP A 62 -13.66 -31.12 2.60
N PHE A 63 -13.77 -32.40 2.95
CA PHE A 63 -15.03 -33.09 3.21
C PHE A 63 -15.06 -33.61 4.64
N ASP A 64 -16.13 -33.29 5.36
CA ASP A 64 -16.43 -33.89 6.66
C ASP A 64 -17.91 -34.28 6.74
N ARG A 65 -18.33 -34.76 7.92
CA ARG A 65 -19.73 -35.10 8.18
C ARG A 65 -20.67 -33.89 8.07
N LYS A 66 -20.15 -32.66 8.19
CA LYS A 66 -20.91 -31.40 8.16
C LYS A 66 -21.03 -30.81 6.75
N GLY A 67 -20.21 -31.24 5.79
CA GLY A 67 -20.35 -30.88 4.39
C GLY A 67 -19.02 -30.68 3.66
N ILE A 68 -19.07 -29.83 2.63
CA ILE A 68 -17.96 -29.50 1.74
C ILE A 68 -17.58 -28.04 2.00
N SER A 69 -16.28 -27.78 2.17
CA SER A 69 -15.73 -26.41 2.28
C SER A 69 -14.43 -26.30 1.52
N ILE A 70 -14.02 -25.07 1.19
CA ILE A 70 -12.63 -24.80 0.78
C ILE A 70 -11.71 -25.09 1.96
N SER A 71 -10.57 -25.71 1.68
CA SER A 71 -9.56 -26.02 2.69
C SER A 71 -9.03 -24.73 3.32
N GLU A 72 -8.68 -24.77 4.60
CA GLU A 72 -8.18 -23.58 5.31
C GLU A 72 -6.95 -22.97 4.64
N LYS A 73 -6.10 -23.80 4.01
CA LYS A 73 -4.93 -23.36 3.22
C LYS A 73 -5.28 -22.45 2.05
N GLU A 74 -6.42 -22.68 1.39
CA GLU A 74 -6.89 -21.88 0.25
C GLU A 74 -7.69 -20.63 0.66
N ARG A 75 -7.99 -20.48 1.96
CA ARG A 75 -8.55 -19.24 2.53
C ARG A 75 -7.48 -18.28 3.05
N VAL A 76 -6.22 -18.70 3.04
CA VAL A 76 -5.11 -17.85 3.48
C VAL A 76 -4.82 -16.83 2.39
N LEU A 77 -5.00 -15.56 2.72
CA LEU A 77 -4.60 -14.43 1.88
C LEU A 77 -3.29 -13.86 2.42
N LYS A 78 -2.45 -13.32 1.52
CA LYS A 78 -1.19 -12.66 1.86
C LYS A 78 -1.28 -11.18 1.52
N GLY A 79 -0.78 -10.34 2.41
CA GLY A 79 -0.72 -8.90 2.20
C GLY A 79 0.19 -8.20 3.19
N LYS A 80 0.27 -6.87 3.06
CA LYS A 80 1.04 -6.00 3.95
C LYS A 80 0.11 -5.44 5.03
N PHE A 81 0.46 -5.58 6.30
CA PHE A 81 -0.31 -5.09 7.43
C PHE A 81 0.03 -3.62 7.72
N PHE A 82 -0.98 -2.80 7.94
CA PHE A 82 -0.87 -1.39 8.30
C PHE A 82 -1.61 -1.18 9.62
N GLY A 83 -0.85 -1.11 10.72
CA GLY A 83 -1.39 -0.88 12.05
C GLY A 83 -1.75 0.59 12.29
N THR A 84 -2.76 0.82 13.12
CA THR A 84 -3.16 2.13 13.65
C THR A 84 -2.73 2.28 15.11
N LYS A 85 -2.73 3.52 15.63
CA LYS A 85 -2.44 3.79 17.06
C LYS A 85 -3.39 3.09 18.04
N SER A 86 -4.59 2.69 17.59
CA SER A 86 -5.57 1.95 18.40
C SER A 86 -5.27 0.44 18.50
N GLY A 87 -4.25 -0.06 17.78
CA GLY A 87 -3.89 -1.48 17.70
C GLY A 87 -4.70 -2.28 16.67
N SER A 88 -5.79 -1.72 16.14
CA SER A 88 -6.44 -2.24 14.92
C SER A 88 -5.63 -1.87 13.67
N GLY A 89 -5.91 -2.51 12.53
CA GLY A 89 -5.19 -2.22 11.29
C GLY A 89 -5.90 -2.73 10.04
N PHE A 90 -5.22 -2.65 8.91
CA PHE A 90 -5.69 -3.17 7.63
C PHE A 90 -4.61 -4.02 6.99
N VAL A 91 -5.00 -5.06 6.25
CA VAL A 91 -4.08 -5.76 5.35
C VAL A 91 -4.42 -5.41 3.92
N SER A 92 -3.46 -4.81 3.22
CA SER A 92 -3.55 -4.55 1.80
C SER A 92 -3.08 -5.77 1.01
N LEU A 93 -3.98 -6.33 0.20
CA LEU A 93 -3.73 -7.49 -0.64
C LEU A 93 -3.12 -7.07 -1.99
N LYS A 94 -2.51 -8.00 -2.71
CA LYS A 94 -1.88 -7.73 -4.03
C LYS A 94 -2.83 -7.17 -5.09
N ASN A 95 -4.13 -7.40 -4.95
CA ASN A 95 -5.17 -6.89 -5.85
C ASN A 95 -5.69 -5.49 -5.44
N GLY A 96 -5.11 -4.87 -4.41
CA GLY A 96 -5.54 -3.58 -3.88
C GLY A 96 -6.75 -3.64 -2.93
N GLU A 97 -7.32 -4.82 -2.65
CA GLU A 97 -8.38 -4.95 -1.64
C GLU A 97 -7.77 -4.82 -0.24
N GLU A 98 -8.40 -4.02 0.61
CA GLU A 98 -8.02 -3.85 2.02
C GLU A 98 -8.97 -4.60 2.94
N ILE A 99 -8.40 -5.39 3.84
CA ILE A 99 -9.16 -6.15 4.83
C ILE A 99 -8.90 -5.57 6.22
N TYR A 100 -9.95 -5.07 6.86
CA TYR A 100 -9.87 -4.59 8.25
C TYR A 100 -9.54 -5.73 9.22
N ILE A 101 -8.57 -5.49 10.10
CA ILE A 101 -8.13 -6.38 11.17
C ILE A 101 -8.42 -5.71 12.52
N PRO A 102 -9.38 -6.24 13.30
CA PRO A 102 -9.60 -5.80 14.68
C PRO A 102 -8.37 -6.04 15.54
N GLN A 103 -8.12 -5.17 16.53
CA GLN A 103 -6.95 -5.26 17.44
C GLN A 103 -6.71 -6.66 18.02
N LYS A 104 -7.78 -7.31 18.49
CA LYS A 104 -7.72 -8.68 19.05
C LYS A 104 -7.26 -9.76 18.07
N PHE A 105 -7.24 -9.45 16.77
CA PHE A 105 -6.90 -10.35 15.68
C PHE A 105 -5.64 -9.90 14.90
N SER A 106 -4.96 -8.84 15.36
CA SER A 106 -3.69 -8.38 14.79
C SER A 106 -2.51 -9.29 15.20
N GLY A 107 -2.60 -9.97 16.34
CA GLY A 107 -1.51 -10.79 16.85
C GLY A 107 -0.26 -9.95 17.12
N GLU A 108 0.91 -10.46 16.72
CA GLU A 108 2.21 -9.76 16.82
C GLU A 108 2.55 -8.94 15.57
N ALA A 109 1.62 -8.81 14.61
CA ALA A 109 1.88 -8.08 13.38
C ALA A 109 2.12 -6.59 13.65
N MET A 110 3.25 -6.09 13.17
CA MET A 110 3.62 -4.69 13.23
C MET A 110 3.32 -3.99 11.90
N HIS A 111 3.22 -2.66 11.95
CA HIS A 111 3.04 -1.86 10.76
C HIS A 111 4.14 -2.17 9.75
N GLY A 112 3.75 -2.52 8.53
CA GLY A 112 4.65 -2.91 7.44
C GLY A 112 4.83 -4.43 7.28
N ASP A 113 4.46 -5.23 8.26
CA ASP A 113 4.70 -6.67 8.19
C ASP A 113 3.96 -7.32 7.03
N SER A 114 4.62 -8.27 6.35
CA SER A 114 3.93 -9.17 5.43
C SER A 114 3.29 -10.30 6.23
N VAL A 115 1.98 -10.43 6.15
CA VAL A 115 1.19 -11.35 6.97
C VAL A 115 0.35 -12.31 6.13
N GLU A 116 0.05 -13.48 6.71
CA GLU A 116 -0.98 -14.39 6.25
C GLU A 116 -2.23 -14.19 7.08
N ILE A 117 -3.37 -13.96 6.42
CA ILE A 117 -4.67 -13.73 7.07
C ILE A 117 -5.73 -14.71 6.59
N VAL A 118 -6.76 -14.89 7.39
CA VAL A 118 -8.03 -15.47 6.97
C VAL A 118 -9.13 -14.43 7.09
N VAL A 119 -10.05 -14.42 6.12
CA VAL A 119 -11.22 -13.53 6.12
C VAL A 119 -12.41 -14.27 6.69
N GLU A 120 -13.01 -13.68 7.72
CA GLU A 120 -14.21 -14.16 8.40
C GLU A 120 -15.32 -13.12 8.27
N LYS A 121 -16.57 -13.55 8.41
CA LYS A 121 -17.70 -12.64 8.57
C LYS A 121 -18.06 -12.53 10.04
N ASP A 122 -18.36 -11.32 10.50
CA ASP A 122 -18.88 -11.13 11.84
C ASP A 122 -20.37 -11.50 11.94
N ARG A 123 -20.99 -11.26 13.11
CA ARG A 123 -22.40 -11.57 13.34
C ARG A 123 -23.34 -10.74 12.45
N ASN A 124 -22.88 -9.58 11.97
CA ASN A 124 -23.62 -8.67 11.10
C ASN A 124 -23.35 -8.96 9.61
N GLY A 125 -22.44 -9.90 9.30
CA GLY A 125 -22.06 -10.28 7.94
C GLY A 125 -20.92 -9.46 7.35
N GLU A 126 -20.33 -8.54 8.11
CA GLU A 126 -19.21 -7.71 7.67
C GLU A 126 -17.93 -8.52 7.60
N LYS A 127 -17.15 -8.31 6.53
CA LYS A 127 -15.86 -8.98 6.35
C LYS A 127 -14.83 -8.36 7.29
N ARG A 128 -14.12 -9.22 8.02
CA ARG A 128 -12.94 -8.85 8.82
C ARG A 128 -11.87 -9.93 8.67
N GLY A 129 -10.61 -9.53 8.80
CA GLY A 129 -9.49 -10.46 8.76
C GLY A 129 -9.01 -10.84 10.16
N ARG A 130 -8.33 -11.98 10.22
CA ARG A 130 -7.54 -12.41 11.36
C ARG A 130 -6.14 -12.80 10.89
N VAL A 131 -5.12 -12.25 11.52
CA VAL A 131 -3.73 -12.62 11.27
C VAL A 131 -3.50 -14.04 11.79
N LEU A 132 -3.04 -14.92 10.90
CA LEU A 132 -2.61 -16.26 11.27
C LEU A 132 -1.15 -16.25 11.71
N ARG A 133 -0.28 -15.58 10.94
CA ARG A 133 1.14 -15.44 11.21
C ARG A 133 1.77 -14.30 10.42
N VAL A 134 2.89 -13.78 10.92
CA VAL A 134 3.78 -12.91 10.17
C VAL A 134 4.66 -13.77 9.26
N VAL A 135 4.61 -13.52 7.96
CA VAL A 135 5.42 -14.22 6.94
C VAL A 135 6.82 -13.61 6.86
N LYS A 136 6.88 -12.29 6.92
CA LYS A 136 8.12 -11.51 6.90
C LYS A 136 7.88 -10.24 7.70
N LYS A 137 8.66 -10.03 8.77
CA LYS A 137 8.66 -8.75 9.46
C LYS A 137 9.19 -7.66 8.54
N ASP A 138 8.55 -6.50 8.52
CA ASP A 138 9.19 -5.33 7.91
C ASP A 138 10.38 -4.97 8.79
N LYS A 139 11.50 -4.67 8.16
CA LYS A 139 12.64 -4.12 8.90
C LYS A 139 12.36 -2.64 9.05
N ILE A 140 11.84 -2.26 10.21
CA ILE A 140 11.63 -0.85 10.55
C ILE A 140 12.93 -0.35 11.14
N GLU A 141 13.63 0.47 10.37
CA GLU A 141 14.79 1.20 10.84
C GLU A 141 14.31 2.54 11.39
N VAL A 142 14.86 2.95 12.54
CA VAL A 142 14.56 4.21 13.20
C VAL A 142 15.85 4.96 13.39
N ILE A 143 15.82 6.26 13.09
CA ILE A 143 16.94 7.17 13.27
C ILE A 143 16.65 8.06 14.48
N GLY A 144 17.65 8.25 15.33
CA GLY A 144 17.51 9.03 16.55
C GLY A 144 18.84 9.27 17.25
N TYR A 145 18.81 9.97 18.38
CA TYR A 145 20.00 10.22 19.17
C TYR A 145 20.08 9.24 20.34
N LEU A 146 21.26 8.63 20.51
CA LEU A 146 21.50 7.75 21.64
C LEU A 146 21.65 8.53 22.94
N GLN A 147 21.07 7.98 24.01
CA GLN A 147 21.18 8.50 25.36
C GLN A 147 21.51 7.34 26.32
N LYS A 148 22.54 7.53 27.15
CA LYS A 148 22.81 6.63 28.26
C LYS A 148 21.69 6.66 29.29
N THR A 149 21.29 5.49 29.76
CA THR A 149 20.37 5.29 30.89
C THR A 149 21.10 4.52 31.98
N ARG A 150 20.47 4.36 33.16
CA ARG A 150 21.05 3.59 34.27
C ARG A 150 21.30 2.11 33.90
N THR A 151 20.54 1.58 32.95
CA THR A 151 20.50 0.15 32.61
C THR A 151 21.04 -0.17 31.21
N GLY A 152 21.52 0.83 30.47
CA GLY A 152 22.02 0.63 29.10
C GLY A 152 21.87 1.87 28.24
N LEU A 153 21.52 1.68 26.96
CA LEU A 153 21.31 2.75 26.00
C LEU A 153 19.86 2.79 25.56
N LYS A 154 19.36 3.98 25.28
CA LYS A 154 18.13 4.17 24.52
C LYS A 154 18.39 5.10 23.34
N LEU A 155 17.67 4.88 22.25
CA LEU A 155 17.49 5.84 21.17
C LEU A 155 16.29 6.73 21.51
N ASN A 156 16.46 8.03 21.38
CA ASN A 156 15.35 8.97 21.25
C ASN A 156 15.12 9.23 19.75
N PRO A 157 14.07 8.67 19.13
CA PRO A 157 13.79 8.86 17.70
C PRO A 157 13.63 10.34 17.34
N ILE A 158 14.01 10.70 16.11
CA ILE A 158 13.70 12.03 15.57
C ILE A 158 12.18 12.15 15.34
N ASP A 159 11.57 11.09 14.79
CA ASP A 159 10.12 10.98 14.70
C ASP A 159 9.54 10.77 16.11
N ARG A 160 9.05 11.86 16.71
CA ARG A 160 8.46 11.89 18.04
C ARG A 160 7.20 11.04 18.19
N ARG A 161 6.63 10.54 17.08
CA ARG A 161 5.51 9.58 17.12
C ARG A 161 5.98 8.19 17.54
N ILE A 162 7.26 7.88 17.32
CA ILE A 162 7.90 6.63 17.74
C ILE A 162 8.38 6.80 19.19
N PRO A 163 7.97 5.89 20.10
CA PRO A 163 8.45 5.95 21.48
C PRO A 163 9.96 5.69 21.57
N PRO A 164 10.63 6.08 22.67
CA PRO A 164 12.04 5.76 22.88
C PRO A 164 12.30 4.25 22.79
N VAL A 165 13.38 3.89 22.11
CA VAL A 165 13.75 2.50 21.82
C VAL A 165 14.96 2.12 22.66
N PHE A 166 14.86 1.12 23.50
CA PHE A 166 15.98 0.56 24.27
C PHE A 166 16.87 -0.29 23.36
N ILE A 167 18.18 -0.15 23.51
CA ILE A 167 19.14 -0.85 22.66
C ILE A 167 19.58 -2.13 23.37
N ASP A 168 19.23 -3.27 22.77
CA ASP A 168 19.51 -4.59 23.33
C ASP A 168 20.98 -4.98 23.20
N SER A 169 21.60 -4.57 22.10
CA SER A 169 22.96 -4.96 21.75
C SER A 169 23.64 -3.87 20.94
N VAL A 170 24.94 -3.71 21.21
CA VAL A 170 25.86 -2.89 20.44
C VAL A 170 27.07 -3.73 20.02
N PRO A 171 27.79 -3.36 18.95
CA PRO A 171 29.02 -4.04 18.55
C PRO A 171 30.09 -4.02 19.65
N PHE A 172 31.03 -4.98 19.63
CA PHE A 172 32.11 -5.06 20.61
C PHE A 172 32.95 -3.77 20.70
N ASN A 173 33.22 -3.14 19.55
CA ASN A 173 33.97 -1.87 19.46
C ASN A 173 33.05 -0.64 19.49
N PHE A 174 31.88 -0.73 20.12
CA PHE A 174 30.94 0.39 20.17
C PHE A 174 31.53 1.57 20.96
N ASN A 175 31.68 2.71 20.28
CA ASN A 175 31.99 3.98 20.90
C ASN A 175 30.72 4.83 21.01
N TYR A 176 30.43 5.34 22.20
CA TYR A 176 29.25 6.16 22.43
C TYR A 176 29.50 7.59 21.97
N ASP A 177 28.65 8.10 21.09
CA ASP A 177 28.60 9.50 20.68
C ASP A 177 27.15 10.00 20.73
N PRO A 178 26.82 10.95 21.63
CA PRO A 178 25.47 11.50 21.73
C PRO A 178 25.14 12.53 20.65
N ASN A 179 26.13 13.01 19.88
CA ASN A 179 25.96 14.12 18.95
C ASN A 179 25.67 13.67 17.51
N ILE A 180 25.89 12.39 17.22
CA ILE A 180 25.65 11.81 15.90
C ILE A 180 24.38 10.96 15.97
N PRO A 181 23.41 11.15 15.05
CA PRO A 181 22.25 10.29 15.02
C PRO A 181 22.66 8.85 14.68
N ALA A 182 21.97 7.89 15.29
CA ALA A 182 22.16 6.47 15.10
C ALA A 182 20.93 5.86 14.42
N ARG A 183 21.19 4.88 13.56
CA ARG A 183 20.18 4.02 12.97
C ARG A 183 20.05 2.73 13.78
N VAL A 184 18.81 2.38 14.12
CA VAL A 184 18.47 1.21 14.94
C VAL A 184 17.44 0.38 14.20
N LEU A 185 17.66 -0.93 14.15
CA LEU A 185 16.67 -1.87 13.66
C LEU A 185 15.71 -2.22 14.79
N LEU A 186 14.42 -1.93 14.65
CA LEU A 186 13.42 -2.32 15.64
C LEU A 186 13.25 -3.85 15.68
N LYS A 187 13.21 -4.38 16.91
CA LYS A 187 12.79 -5.76 17.19
C LYS A 187 11.31 -5.82 17.58
N ASP A 188 10.89 -4.84 18.37
CA ASP A 188 9.52 -4.58 18.79
C ASP A 188 9.27 -3.05 18.93
N ASP A 189 8.22 -2.66 19.65
CA ASP A 189 7.81 -1.26 19.83
C ASP A 189 8.74 -0.45 20.74
N ARG A 190 9.58 -1.11 21.55
CA ARG A 190 10.44 -0.48 22.55
C ARG A 190 11.86 -1.02 22.59
N SER A 191 12.21 -2.02 21.78
CA SER A 191 13.55 -2.60 21.72
C SER A 191 14.10 -2.65 20.29
N GLY A 192 15.42 -2.56 20.16
CA GLY A 192 16.10 -2.61 18.88
C GLY A 192 17.59 -2.88 18.96
N GLU A 193 18.18 -3.12 17.80
CA GLU A 193 19.61 -3.35 17.65
C GLU A 193 20.27 -2.15 16.99
N PHE A 194 21.36 -1.67 17.57
CA PHE A 194 22.16 -0.63 16.94
C PHE A 194 22.74 -1.14 15.62
N ILE A 195 22.58 -0.36 14.55
CA ILE A 195 23.17 -0.66 13.24
C ILE A 195 24.45 0.15 13.08
N ALA A 196 24.33 1.47 13.03
CA ALA A 196 25.43 2.39 12.76
C ALA A 196 25.08 3.81 13.21
N TYR A 197 26.11 4.65 13.32
CA TYR A 197 25.93 6.09 13.29
C TYR A 197 25.75 6.55 11.84
N GLU A 198 24.85 7.51 11.65
CA GLU A 198 24.54 8.10 10.36
C GLU A 198 25.05 9.53 10.34
N ASN A 199 25.94 9.83 9.38
CA ASN A 199 26.50 11.16 9.25
C ASN A 199 25.79 11.91 8.14
N PHE A 200 24.75 12.64 8.51
CA PHE A 200 24.00 13.48 7.58
C PHE A 200 24.76 14.78 7.32
N GLY A 201 24.90 15.16 6.05
CA GLY A 201 25.60 16.39 5.66
C GLY A 201 24.91 17.65 6.16
N SER A 202 23.61 17.58 6.43
CA SER A 202 22.80 18.66 6.98
C SER A 202 21.62 18.12 7.81
N TYR A 203 21.02 18.99 8.63
CA TYR A 203 19.75 18.67 9.30
C TYR A 203 18.61 18.40 8.30
N VAL A 204 18.68 18.97 7.10
CA VAL A 204 17.69 18.73 6.03
C VAL A 204 17.80 17.29 5.52
N ASP A 205 19.02 16.77 5.34
CA ASP A 205 19.23 15.38 4.92
C ASP A 205 18.63 14.38 5.91
N LEU A 206 18.70 14.71 7.20
CA LEU A 206 18.11 13.91 8.26
C LEU A 206 16.58 13.85 8.16
N ILE A 207 15.93 14.99 7.92
CA ILE A 207 14.47 15.05 7.73
C ILE A 207 14.06 14.29 6.46
N ILE A 208 14.81 14.46 5.36
CA ILE A 208 14.54 13.75 4.11
C ILE A 208 14.54 12.24 4.34
N GLU A 209 15.54 11.73 5.07
CA GLU A 209 15.63 10.30 5.39
C GLU A 209 14.49 9.86 6.33
N GLU A 210 14.21 10.61 7.38
CA GLU A 210 13.14 10.31 8.36
C GLU A 210 11.76 10.14 7.68
N PHE A 211 11.44 11.03 6.76
CA PHE A 211 10.15 11.02 6.07
C PHE A 211 10.17 10.18 4.79
N GLY A 212 11.30 9.54 4.45
CA GLY A 212 11.47 8.77 3.22
C GLY A 212 11.20 9.60 1.96
N LEU A 213 11.57 10.89 1.99
CA LEU A 213 11.36 11.79 0.86
C LEU A 213 12.31 11.41 -0.28
N ARG A 214 11.77 11.39 -1.50
CA ARG A 214 12.57 11.12 -2.69
C ARG A 214 13.56 12.26 -2.92
N ARG A 215 14.84 11.92 -3.01
CA ARG A 215 15.93 12.86 -3.35
C ARG A 215 16.12 13.01 -4.84
N GLU A 216 15.83 11.94 -5.57
CA GLU A 216 16.13 11.83 -6.99
C GLU A 216 14.84 11.64 -7.79
N PHE A 217 14.80 12.29 -8.95
CA PHE A 217 13.77 12.02 -9.94
C PHE A 217 14.04 10.67 -10.60
N PRO A 218 13.01 9.86 -10.90
CA PRO A 218 13.19 8.64 -11.67
C PRO A 218 13.86 8.92 -13.02
N GLU A 219 14.74 8.03 -13.49
CA GLU A 219 15.41 8.18 -14.79
C GLU A 219 14.44 8.40 -15.95
N SER A 220 13.28 7.75 -15.92
CA SER A 220 12.23 7.93 -16.93
C SER A 220 11.73 9.37 -17.00
N VAL A 221 11.57 10.03 -15.84
CA VAL A 221 11.11 11.42 -15.73
C VAL A 221 12.18 12.38 -16.23
N ILE A 222 13.46 12.13 -15.90
CA ILE A 222 14.58 12.94 -16.38
C ILE A 222 14.71 12.83 -17.91
N LYS A 223 14.55 11.62 -18.44
CA LYS A 223 14.62 11.39 -19.88
C LYS A 223 13.48 12.10 -20.62
N GLU A 224 12.24 11.92 -20.16
CA GLU A 224 11.07 12.56 -20.74
C GLU A 224 11.20 14.08 -20.72
N SER A 225 11.63 14.67 -19.60
CA SER A 225 11.82 16.12 -19.50
C SER A 225 12.93 16.65 -20.40
N SER A 226 14.01 15.89 -20.62
CA SER A 226 15.10 16.27 -21.52
C SER A 226 14.72 16.25 -23.01
N GLU A 227 13.70 15.48 -23.37
CA GLU A 227 13.22 15.30 -24.74
C GLU A 227 12.08 16.30 -25.08
N LEU A 228 11.63 17.09 -24.10
CA LEU A 228 10.59 18.10 -24.31
C LEU A 228 11.01 19.12 -25.37
N SER A 229 10.13 19.31 -26.34
CA SER A 229 10.24 20.33 -27.37
C SER A 229 8.89 21.04 -27.52
N PHE A 230 8.94 22.34 -27.82
CA PHE A 230 7.73 23.13 -28.02
C PHE A 230 7.26 23.02 -29.47
N ASP A 231 6.02 22.54 -29.67
CA ASP A 231 5.40 22.51 -30.99
C ASP A 231 4.65 23.83 -31.26
N GLU A 232 5.22 24.66 -32.13
CA GLU A 232 4.60 25.93 -32.53
C GLU A 232 3.20 25.79 -33.11
N SER A 233 2.83 24.62 -33.64
CA SER A 233 1.50 24.37 -34.19
C SER A 233 0.38 24.56 -33.14
N GLN A 234 0.73 24.40 -31.85
CA GLN A 234 -0.18 24.52 -30.71
C GLN A 234 -0.58 25.98 -30.40
N LEU A 235 0.16 26.96 -30.93
CA LEU A 235 -0.17 28.38 -30.78
C LEU A 235 -1.52 28.74 -31.42
N LYS A 236 -1.99 27.95 -32.40
CA LYS A 236 -3.25 28.23 -33.13
C LYS A 236 -4.49 28.30 -32.25
N ASN A 237 -4.49 27.59 -31.12
CA ASN A 237 -5.61 27.54 -30.18
C ASN A 237 -5.39 28.45 -28.95
N ARG A 238 -4.36 29.31 -28.95
CA ARG A 238 -4.01 30.18 -27.84
C ARG A 238 -4.18 31.65 -28.23
N VAL A 239 -4.50 32.47 -27.24
CA VAL A 239 -4.52 33.93 -27.41
C VAL A 239 -3.08 34.43 -27.43
N ASP A 240 -2.71 35.16 -28.49
CA ASP A 240 -1.36 35.72 -28.62
C ASP A 240 -1.26 37.07 -27.90
N LEU A 241 -0.57 37.08 -26.76
CA LEU A 241 -0.33 38.27 -25.93
C LEU A 241 1.13 38.73 -25.96
N ARG A 242 1.95 38.26 -26.90
CA ARG A 242 3.41 38.56 -26.94
C ARG A 242 3.74 40.05 -27.12
N LYS A 243 2.77 40.88 -27.50
CA LYS A 243 2.92 42.34 -27.65
C LYS A 243 2.49 43.13 -26.40
N GLU A 244 1.88 42.46 -25.43
CA GLU A 244 1.45 43.08 -24.18
C GLU A 244 2.61 43.19 -23.19
N ASN A 245 2.58 44.24 -22.36
CA ASN A 245 3.53 44.38 -21.27
C ASN A 245 3.10 43.49 -20.10
N ILE A 246 3.62 42.27 -20.08
CA ILE A 246 3.40 41.26 -19.04
C ILE A 246 4.71 41.11 -18.26
N ILE A 247 4.63 41.19 -16.92
CA ILE A 247 5.80 41.12 -16.02
C ILE A 247 5.57 40.08 -14.93
N THR A 248 6.65 39.54 -14.37
CA THR A 248 6.64 38.75 -13.13
C THR A 248 7.29 39.59 -12.02
N ILE A 249 6.98 39.29 -10.75
CA ILE A 249 7.53 40.01 -9.59
C ILE A 249 8.00 38.97 -8.58
N ASP A 250 9.28 38.65 -8.66
CA ASP A 250 9.89 37.55 -7.93
C ASP A 250 11.16 37.98 -7.21
N ASN A 251 11.66 37.09 -6.34
CA ASN A 251 12.99 37.26 -5.75
C ASN A 251 14.08 37.06 -6.82
N ASP A 252 15.22 37.71 -6.62
CA ASP A 252 16.39 37.65 -7.51
C ASP A 252 16.97 36.24 -7.74
N THR A 253 16.69 35.31 -6.82
CA THR A 253 17.15 33.92 -6.84
C THR A 253 16.12 32.92 -7.39
N ALA A 254 14.90 33.38 -7.73
CA ALA A 254 13.86 32.52 -8.29
C ALA A 254 14.25 31.98 -9.68
N LYS A 255 13.81 30.75 -9.98
CA LYS A 255 14.09 30.08 -11.27
C LYS A 255 12.83 29.54 -11.95
N ASP A 256 11.70 29.64 -11.26
CA ASP A 256 10.41 29.03 -11.51
C ASP A 256 9.34 30.13 -11.52
N PHE A 257 9.30 30.87 -12.63
CA PHE A 257 8.35 31.97 -12.82
C PHE A 257 7.00 31.42 -13.29
N ASP A 258 6.13 31.09 -12.34
CA ASP A 258 4.84 30.43 -12.60
C ASP A 258 3.70 31.41 -12.88
N ASP A 259 3.85 32.67 -12.50
CA ASP A 259 2.82 33.70 -12.67
C ASP A 259 3.37 35.00 -13.27
N ALA A 260 2.49 35.68 -14.00
CA ALA A 260 2.76 36.98 -14.56
C ALA A 260 1.50 37.86 -14.54
N VAL A 261 1.72 39.17 -14.51
CA VAL A 261 0.65 40.17 -14.43
C VAL A 261 0.80 41.23 -15.51
N SER A 262 -0.35 41.73 -15.97
CA SER A 262 -0.43 42.92 -16.83
C SER A 262 -1.55 43.82 -16.36
N VAL A 263 -1.35 45.13 -16.40
CA VAL A 263 -2.39 46.10 -16.06
C VAL A 263 -2.49 47.14 -17.17
N SER A 264 -3.70 47.37 -17.66
CA SER A 264 -4.00 48.45 -18.60
C SER A 264 -5.24 49.23 -18.17
N MET A 265 -5.30 50.52 -18.52
CA MET A 265 -6.47 51.35 -18.26
C MET A 265 -7.41 51.30 -19.46
N LEU A 266 -8.69 51.05 -19.21
CA LEU A 266 -9.74 51.00 -20.21
C LEU A 266 -10.30 52.40 -20.49
N LYS A 267 -10.96 52.55 -21.64
CA LYS A 267 -11.57 53.83 -22.08
C LYS A 267 -12.58 54.42 -21.09
N ASN A 268 -13.19 53.59 -20.26
CA ASN A 268 -14.15 53.99 -19.23
C ASN A 268 -13.50 54.37 -17.88
N GLY A 269 -12.17 54.40 -17.81
CA GLY A 269 -11.42 54.73 -16.59
C GLY A 269 -11.21 53.54 -15.63
N ASN A 270 -11.76 52.37 -15.92
CA ASN A 270 -11.50 51.16 -15.14
C ASN A 270 -10.15 50.54 -15.53
N PHE A 271 -9.63 49.65 -14.67
CA PHE A 271 -8.44 48.86 -14.97
C PHE A 271 -8.82 47.46 -15.46
N LEU A 272 -8.08 46.97 -16.44
CA LEU A 272 -8.04 45.57 -16.83
C LEU A 272 -6.77 44.94 -16.25
N LEU A 273 -6.95 44.00 -15.32
CA LEU A 273 -5.90 43.16 -14.76
C LEU A 273 -5.90 41.82 -15.49
N GLY A 274 -4.77 41.45 -16.08
CA GLY A 274 -4.49 40.10 -16.57
C GLY A 274 -3.62 39.37 -15.56
N VAL A 275 -4.02 38.14 -15.21
CA VAL A 275 -3.23 37.20 -14.41
C VAL A 275 -2.98 36.00 -15.30
N HIS A 276 -1.70 35.71 -15.54
CA HIS A 276 -1.24 34.71 -16.51
C HIS A 276 -0.46 33.65 -15.73
N ILE A 277 -0.89 32.39 -15.78
CA ILE A 277 -0.28 31.29 -15.03
C ILE A 277 0.36 30.31 -16.01
N ALA A 278 1.52 29.76 -15.65
CA ALA A 278 2.20 28.72 -16.40
C ALA A 278 1.28 27.49 -16.59
N ASP A 279 1.17 27.04 -17.83
CA ASP A 279 0.29 25.93 -18.20
C ASP A 279 1.01 24.58 -17.97
N VAL A 280 1.22 24.22 -16.71
CA VAL A 280 1.89 22.94 -16.35
C VAL A 280 1.13 21.74 -16.90
N SER A 281 -0.20 21.79 -16.92
CA SER A 281 -1.07 20.72 -17.46
C SER A 281 -0.90 20.47 -18.96
N HIS A 282 -0.29 21.39 -19.68
CA HIS A 282 0.05 21.16 -21.07
C HIS A 282 1.16 20.12 -21.23
N TYR A 283 2.05 20.02 -20.26
CA TYR A 283 3.26 19.20 -20.30
C TYR A 283 3.13 17.87 -19.54
N VAL A 284 2.21 17.78 -18.56
CA VAL A 284 2.04 16.63 -17.65
C VAL A 284 0.61 16.13 -17.63
#